data_AF-A0A8H4J255-F1
#
_entry.id   AF-A0A8H4J255-F1
#
_cell.length_a   1.000
_cell.length_b   1.000
_cell.length_c   1.000
_cell.angle_alpha   90.00
_cell.angle_beta   90.00
_cell.angle_gamma   90.00
#
_symmetry.space_group_name_H-M   'P 1'
#
loop_
_entity.id
_entity.type
_entity.pdbx_description
1 polymer ?
#
loop_
_entity_poly.entity_id
_entity_poly.type
_entity_poly.pdbx_seq_one_letter_code
_entity_poly.pdbx_strand_id
1 'polypeptide(L)'
;MASSASPLTALPSPAQIIPRSSSEAFQSSPARQTKRSFHLIEHEPDDSVKPYSSPEEALPKKEVHHLSFVELEECTRSVPKGLLFIINQQDDLDEDMAYVRDLTKNAMTIRFPTAVRIRFRGDSGTGKSSVINSLLDVQNIALQIDGGKACTSVVQEFHNPCADQQTACEGEIFFLSPAAREALLKEWLKNISLLNHSDDDPDDALLEEQYDTASSTAVDGLFSLFCDHDQCDSPEAVQEFFTQSVARDDPATILMLDDLLNRLGVGVGKLSISAEGPEDFQGKVAPYFEHVSTYSGDGRLKPCPWPLVKLVKTYIDSPMLHQDTILADLPGDSDINQTRVRASQRYLHDADIIGVVTKCLRPETDLNTHKYLLGAFRLKCRGNVLLVATGSDSVNTKGVHLNNIISKADTVDAANLTILKEQIELSQNELSQNVREHGIARRNRNTGATEELGEEKNTIEIQKATLEAQLFEYCVKLRNTRISEKMRQKYFNMTRDPSPLPTFFVSNSG
;
A
#
# COMPACT_ATOMS: atom_id res chain seq x y z
N MET A 1 79.12 -2.18 65.71
CA MET A 1 78.42 -1.37 66.73
C MET A 1 77.37 -0.54 66.01
N ALA A 2 76.15 -0.43 66.57
CA ALA A 2 75.05 0.50 66.25
C ALA A 2 74.64 0.69 64.75
N SER A 3 73.42 0.28 64.34
CA SER A 3 72.13 1.03 64.44
C SER A 3 71.96 2.01 63.26
N SER A 4 70.85 2.18 62.53
CA SER A 4 69.40 1.85 62.65
C SER A 4 68.77 1.86 61.22
N ALA A 5 67.52 1.48 60.89
CA ALA A 5 66.44 0.69 61.52
C ALA A 5 65.52 0.11 60.39
N SER A 6 64.72 -0.91 60.70
CA SER A 6 63.82 -1.68 59.80
C SER A 6 62.33 -1.21 59.93
N PRO A 7 61.25 -1.96 59.56
CA PRO A 7 61.07 -3.09 58.62
C PRO A 7 59.79 -3.10 57.71
N LEU A 8 59.87 -3.91 56.65
CA LEU A 8 58.89 -4.83 55.98
C LEU A 8 57.39 -5.02 56.41
N THR A 9 56.54 -5.15 55.36
CA THR A 9 55.35 -6.05 55.12
C THR A 9 54.13 -6.14 56.07
N ALA A 10 52.90 -6.09 55.50
CA ALA A 10 51.94 -7.23 55.37
C ALA A 10 50.48 -6.83 54.94
N LEU A 11 49.74 -7.79 54.35
CA LEU A 11 48.27 -7.90 54.17
C LEU A 11 47.76 -9.08 55.07
N PRO A 12 46.45 -9.46 55.20
CA PRO A 12 45.13 -8.88 54.82
C PRO A 12 43.98 -8.95 55.89
N SER A 13 42.81 -8.28 55.63
CA SER A 13 41.41 -8.64 56.06
C SER A 13 41.05 -8.80 57.59
N PRO A 14 39.78 -9.07 58.04
CA PRO A 14 38.45 -9.07 57.38
C PRO A 14 37.26 -8.36 58.16
N ALA A 15 36.09 -8.26 57.51
CA ALA A 15 34.67 -8.38 57.99
C ALA A 15 34.11 -7.74 59.31
N GLN A 16 32.83 -7.29 59.24
CA GLN A 16 31.65 -7.48 60.17
C GLN A 16 30.59 -6.36 59.97
N ILE A 17 29.27 -6.44 60.28
CA ILE A 17 28.23 -7.51 60.40
C ILE A 17 26.81 -6.86 60.29
N ILE A 18 25.76 -7.66 60.03
CA ILE A 18 24.32 -7.28 59.79
C ILE A 18 23.50 -7.15 61.11
N PRO A 19 22.28 -6.55 61.13
CA PRO A 19 21.00 -7.32 61.10
C PRO A 19 19.88 -6.69 60.21
N ARG A 20 19.07 -7.44 59.41
CA ARG A 20 17.83 -8.24 59.70
C ARG A 20 16.65 -7.39 60.25
N SER A 21 15.36 -7.59 59.91
CA SER A 21 14.58 -8.44 58.96
C SER A 21 13.14 -7.87 58.95
N SER A 22 12.30 -7.91 57.89
CA SER A 22 11.45 -9.01 57.35
C SER A 22 10.31 -8.34 56.50
N SER A 23 9.39 -8.95 55.72
CA SER A 23 9.10 -10.35 55.28
C SER A 23 8.11 -10.34 54.08
N GLU A 24 8.29 -11.30 53.16
CA GLU A 24 7.30 -12.01 52.30
C GLU A 24 6.18 -11.29 51.51
N ALA A 25 6.23 -11.42 50.17
CA ALA A 25 5.14 -12.01 49.37
C ALA A 25 5.65 -12.49 47.98
N PHE A 26 5.04 -13.58 47.48
CA PHE A 26 5.32 -14.34 46.25
C PHE A 26 5.66 -13.54 44.97
N GLN A 27 6.69 -13.99 44.24
CA GLN A 27 6.77 -13.84 42.77
C GLN A 27 7.22 -15.15 42.10
N SER A 28 6.49 -15.56 41.07
CA SER A 28 6.74 -16.75 40.25
C SER A 28 7.81 -16.48 39.18
N SER A 29 8.59 -17.51 38.84
CA SER A 29 9.72 -17.39 37.90
C SER A 29 9.25 -17.22 36.44
N PRO A 30 9.78 -16.24 35.68
CA PRO A 30 9.58 -16.19 34.24
C PRO A 30 10.46 -17.22 33.52
N ALA A 31 9.88 -17.98 32.59
CA ALA A 31 10.60 -18.96 31.79
C ALA A 31 11.60 -18.29 30.84
N ARG A 32 12.83 -18.82 30.76
CA ARG A 32 13.83 -18.41 29.77
C ARG A 32 13.36 -18.78 28.35
N GLN A 33 12.70 -17.86 27.66
CA GLN A 33 12.57 -17.93 26.20
C GLN A 33 13.92 -17.59 25.56
N THR A 34 14.53 -18.58 24.92
CA THR A 34 15.71 -18.39 24.08
C THR A 34 15.30 -17.69 22.77
N LYS A 35 15.63 -16.39 22.66
CA LYS A 35 15.50 -15.65 21.40
C LYS A 35 16.30 -16.37 20.30
N ARG A 36 15.60 -17.00 19.35
CA ARG A 36 16.21 -17.43 18.08
C ARG A 36 16.28 -16.21 17.18
N SER A 37 17.49 -15.71 16.95
CA SER A 37 17.73 -14.74 15.87
C SER A 37 17.54 -15.45 14.54
N PHE A 38 16.50 -15.07 13.79
CA PHE A 38 16.46 -15.35 12.36
C PHE A 38 17.51 -14.46 11.70
N HIS A 39 18.64 -15.04 11.27
CA HIS A 39 19.41 -14.41 10.21
C HIS A 39 18.58 -14.54 8.93
N LEU A 40 18.15 -13.40 8.41
CA LEU A 40 17.83 -13.28 6.99
C LEU A 40 19.11 -13.67 6.25
N ILE A 41 19.03 -14.72 5.43
CA ILE A 41 20.04 -14.96 4.41
C ILE A 41 19.72 -13.93 3.34
N GLU A 42 20.54 -12.89 3.26
CA GLU A 42 20.57 -12.00 2.10
C GLU A 42 20.97 -12.86 0.90
N HIS A 43 19.98 -13.21 0.08
CA HIS A 43 20.26 -13.67 -1.27
C HIS A 43 20.73 -12.45 -2.05
N GLU A 44 21.94 -12.52 -2.62
CA GLU A 44 22.30 -11.59 -3.69
C GLU A 44 21.25 -11.70 -4.80
N PRO A 45 20.76 -10.56 -5.34
CA PRO A 45 19.77 -10.58 -6.40
C PRO A 45 20.33 -11.27 -7.63
N ASP A 46 19.52 -12.13 -8.26
CA ASP A 46 19.87 -12.81 -9.49
C ASP A 46 19.79 -11.83 -10.67
N ASP A 47 20.93 -11.21 -11.00
CA ASP A 47 21.12 -10.29 -12.12
C ASP A 47 20.69 -10.85 -13.50
N SER A 48 20.35 -12.14 -13.61
CA SER A 48 19.90 -12.76 -14.87
C SER A 48 18.44 -12.45 -15.23
N VAL A 49 17.61 -12.05 -14.27
CA VAL A 49 16.22 -11.61 -14.53
C VAL A 49 16.18 -10.09 -14.58
N LYS A 50 16.07 -9.54 -15.79
CA LYS A 50 15.77 -8.10 -15.95
C LYS A 50 14.49 -7.76 -15.18
N PRO A 51 14.47 -6.70 -14.35
CA PRO A 51 13.23 -6.24 -13.76
C PRO A 51 12.21 -5.90 -14.86
N TYR A 52 10.94 -6.16 -14.58
CA TYR A 52 9.85 -5.75 -15.47
C TYR A 52 9.92 -4.23 -15.72
N SER A 53 9.55 -3.83 -16.93
CA SER A 53 9.52 -2.41 -17.32
C SER A 53 8.34 -2.17 -18.26
N SER A 54 7.39 -1.37 -17.80
CA SER A 54 6.14 -1.03 -18.51
C SER A 54 6.34 -0.41 -19.90
N PRO A 55 7.40 0.36 -20.22
CA PRO A 55 7.63 0.82 -21.59
C PRO A 55 8.10 -0.28 -22.55
N GLU A 56 8.58 -1.42 -22.04
CA GLU A 56 8.92 -2.60 -22.85
C GLU A 56 7.70 -3.53 -23.07
N GLU A 57 6.56 -3.31 -22.38
CA GLU A 57 5.36 -4.14 -22.56
C GLU A 57 4.69 -3.88 -23.92
N ALA A 58 4.34 -4.97 -24.61
CA ALA A 58 3.60 -4.89 -25.86
C ALA A 58 2.15 -4.44 -25.63
N LEU A 59 1.86 -3.18 -25.96
CA LEU A 59 0.53 -2.57 -25.85
C LEU A 59 -0.59 -3.44 -26.50
N PRO A 60 -1.83 -3.38 -25.98
CA PRO A 60 -2.95 -4.12 -26.54
C PRO A 60 -3.12 -3.88 -28.05
N LYS A 61 -3.46 -4.93 -28.80
CA LYS A 61 -3.72 -4.81 -30.25
C LYS A 61 -5.05 -4.10 -30.50
N LYS A 62 -5.03 -2.77 -30.41
CA LYS A 62 -6.12 -1.83 -30.66
C LYS A 62 -5.68 -0.78 -31.66
N GLU A 63 -6.66 -0.23 -32.35
CA GLU A 63 -6.53 0.79 -33.40
C GLU A 63 -5.80 2.03 -32.87
N VAL A 64 -6.07 2.44 -31.63
CA VAL A 64 -5.45 3.59 -30.95
C VAL A 64 -3.96 3.44 -30.65
N HIS A 65 -3.43 2.21 -30.65
CA HIS A 65 -2.00 1.93 -30.44
C HIS A 65 -1.24 1.68 -31.75
N HIS A 66 -1.91 1.80 -32.91
CA HIS A 66 -1.27 1.65 -34.21
C HIS A 66 -0.54 2.94 -34.61
N LEU A 67 0.64 2.84 -35.23
CA LEU A 67 1.43 4.01 -35.64
C LEU A 67 0.63 5.03 -36.48
N SER A 68 -0.19 4.54 -37.41
CA SER A 68 -1.06 5.41 -38.23
C SER A 68 -2.17 6.13 -37.47
N PHE A 69 -2.42 5.81 -36.19
CA PHE A 69 -3.28 6.62 -35.34
C PHE A 69 -2.58 7.93 -34.95
N VAL A 70 -1.28 7.90 -34.66
CA VAL A 70 -0.47 9.11 -34.43
C VAL A 70 -0.42 9.97 -35.69
N GLU A 71 -0.17 9.35 -36.85
CA GLU A 71 -0.21 10.03 -38.16
C GLU A 71 -1.59 10.68 -38.44
N LEU A 72 -2.67 9.99 -38.08
CA LEU A 72 -4.05 10.49 -38.20
C LEU A 72 -4.31 11.66 -37.26
N GLU A 73 -3.83 11.61 -36.01
CA GLU A 73 -3.93 12.73 -35.08
C GLU A 73 -3.16 13.95 -35.57
N GLU A 74 -1.92 13.78 -36.05
CA GLU A 74 -1.12 14.86 -36.61
C GLU A 74 -1.79 15.48 -37.85
N CYS A 75 -2.28 14.65 -38.77
CA CYS A 75 -3.06 15.10 -39.92
C CYS A 75 -4.31 15.89 -39.48
N THR A 76 -5.05 15.38 -38.49
CA THR A 76 -6.25 16.03 -37.95
C THR A 76 -5.92 17.37 -37.31
N ARG A 77 -4.81 17.49 -36.57
CA ARG A 77 -4.32 18.76 -36.00
C ARG A 77 -3.73 19.71 -37.05
N SER A 78 -3.25 19.22 -38.19
CA SER A 78 -2.63 20.05 -39.23
C SER A 78 -3.61 21.03 -39.89
N VAL A 79 -4.86 20.61 -40.10
CA VAL A 79 -5.92 21.44 -40.72
C VAL A 79 -6.27 22.68 -39.90
N PRO A 80 -6.65 22.59 -38.60
CA PRO A 80 -6.91 23.77 -37.79
C PRO A 80 -5.65 24.61 -37.53
N LYS A 81 -4.45 23.99 -37.44
CA LYS A 81 -3.18 24.74 -37.38
C LYS A 81 -2.97 25.62 -38.62
N GLY A 82 -3.22 25.08 -39.82
CA GLY A 82 -3.12 25.83 -41.08
C GLY A 82 -4.14 26.98 -41.17
N LEU A 83 -5.39 26.73 -40.75
CA LEU A 83 -6.42 27.77 -40.68
C LEU A 83 -6.05 28.89 -39.69
N LEU A 84 -5.59 28.55 -38.47
CA LEU A 84 -5.14 29.52 -37.48
C LEU A 84 -3.96 30.36 -37.99
N PHE A 85 -3.02 29.77 -38.73
CA PHE A 85 -1.90 30.49 -39.33
C PHE A 85 -2.35 31.53 -40.37
N ILE A 86 -3.41 31.25 -41.14
CA ILE A 86 -3.98 32.21 -42.10
C ILE A 86 -4.77 33.30 -41.36
N ILE A 87 -5.62 32.93 -40.40
CA ILE A 87 -6.46 33.87 -39.64
C ILE A 87 -5.59 34.84 -38.80
N ASN A 88 -4.48 34.37 -38.24
CA ASN A 88 -3.58 35.20 -37.43
C ASN A 88 -2.64 36.11 -38.25
N GLN A 89 -2.69 36.06 -39.59
CA GLN A 89 -2.02 37.02 -40.47
C GLN A 89 -2.91 38.21 -40.88
N GLN A 90 -4.15 38.27 -40.41
CA GLN A 90 -5.02 39.44 -40.60
C GLN A 90 -4.84 40.41 -39.43
N ASP A 91 -4.50 41.67 -39.73
CA ASP A 91 -4.29 42.72 -38.72
C ASP A 91 -5.60 43.20 -38.07
N ASP A 92 -6.71 43.09 -38.79
CA ASP A 92 -8.04 43.54 -38.35
C ASP A 92 -9.05 42.41 -38.60
N LEU A 93 -9.82 42.04 -37.58
CA LEU A 93 -10.75 40.91 -37.64
C LEU A 93 -12.13 41.34 -37.14
N ASP A 94 -13.13 41.07 -37.98
CA ASP A 94 -14.52 41.19 -37.59
C ASP A 94 -14.94 40.11 -36.57
N GLU A 95 -16.15 40.27 -36.05
CA GLU A 95 -16.73 39.39 -35.01
C GLU A 95 -16.88 37.94 -35.52
N ASP A 96 -17.17 37.76 -36.81
CA ASP A 96 -17.29 36.45 -37.47
C ASP A 96 -15.92 35.76 -37.57
N MET A 97 -14.86 36.46 -37.96
CA MET A 97 -13.50 35.93 -38.02
C MET A 97 -12.90 35.68 -36.63
N ALA A 98 -13.28 36.47 -35.63
CA ALA A 98 -12.95 36.19 -34.23
C ALA A 98 -13.64 34.90 -33.74
N TYR A 99 -14.92 34.69 -34.07
CA TYR A 99 -15.63 33.45 -33.79
C TYR A 99 -15.00 32.24 -34.50
N VAL A 100 -14.67 32.36 -35.78
CA VAL A 100 -13.99 31.30 -36.55
C VAL A 100 -12.60 30.99 -36.00
N ARG A 101 -11.84 32.00 -35.55
CA ARG A 101 -10.56 31.79 -34.85
C ARG A 101 -10.75 30.90 -33.63
N ASP A 102 -11.72 31.22 -32.77
CA ASP A 102 -11.91 30.49 -31.51
C ASP A 102 -12.52 29.10 -31.74
N LEU A 103 -13.38 28.93 -32.73
CA LEU A 103 -13.81 27.61 -33.21
C LEU A 103 -12.61 26.78 -33.71
N THR A 104 -11.67 27.40 -34.42
CA THR A 104 -10.48 26.73 -34.94
C THR A 104 -9.47 26.38 -33.83
N LYS A 105 -9.31 27.23 -32.80
CA LYS A 105 -8.56 26.88 -31.57
C LYS A 105 -9.17 25.65 -30.91
N ASN A 106 -10.49 25.65 -30.70
CA ASN A 106 -11.20 24.52 -30.11
C ASN A 106 -11.08 23.23 -30.94
N ALA A 107 -10.97 23.34 -32.27
CA ALA A 107 -10.75 22.22 -33.17
C ALA A 107 -9.31 21.65 -33.16
N MET A 108 -8.32 22.34 -32.58
CA MET A 108 -6.98 21.74 -32.36
C MET A 108 -7.01 20.64 -31.30
N THR A 109 -7.97 20.70 -30.37
CA THR A 109 -8.13 19.72 -29.29
C THR A 109 -8.94 18.53 -29.79
N ILE A 110 -8.24 17.45 -30.16
CA ILE A 110 -8.88 16.15 -30.42
C ILE A 110 -9.55 15.70 -29.11
N ARG A 111 -10.87 15.49 -29.15
CA ARG A 111 -11.64 15.05 -27.99
C ARG A 111 -11.72 13.53 -27.95
N PHE A 112 -10.95 12.93 -27.06
CA PHE A 112 -11.11 11.52 -26.68
C PHE A 112 -12.34 11.35 -25.76
N PRO A 113 -12.79 10.11 -25.53
CA PRO A 113 -13.74 9.82 -24.46
C PRO A 113 -13.26 10.37 -23.12
N THR A 114 -14.19 10.67 -22.21
CA THR A 114 -13.83 11.15 -20.87
C THR A 114 -12.93 10.16 -20.13
N ALA A 115 -11.96 10.69 -19.39
CA ALA A 115 -11.04 9.96 -18.52
C ALA A 115 -11.69 8.76 -17.80
N VAL A 116 -11.06 7.59 -17.86
CA VAL A 116 -11.58 6.33 -17.30
C VAL A 116 -11.15 6.18 -15.84
N ARG A 117 -12.11 6.24 -14.92
CA ARG A 117 -11.84 6.18 -13.47
C ARG A 117 -11.90 4.74 -12.96
N ILE A 118 -10.73 4.16 -12.65
CA ILE A 118 -10.59 2.84 -12.04
C ILE A 118 -10.34 3.01 -10.55
N ARG A 119 -11.25 2.50 -9.71
CA ARG A 119 -11.19 2.70 -8.25
C ARG A 119 -11.01 1.37 -7.51
N PHE A 120 -9.97 1.26 -6.70
CA PHE A 120 -9.63 0.04 -5.98
C PHE A 120 -10.25 0.01 -4.58
N ARG A 121 -10.94 -1.08 -4.24
CA ARG A 121 -11.71 -1.27 -3.01
C ARG A 121 -11.32 -2.58 -2.34
N GLY A 122 -11.20 -2.60 -1.02
CA GLY A 122 -10.92 -3.81 -0.25
C GLY A 122 -10.42 -3.49 1.17
N ASP A 123 -10.35 -4.52 2.01
CA ASP A 123 -9.96 -4.39 3.42
C ASP A 123 -8.56 -3.78 3.60
N SER A 124 -8.26 -3.29 4.81
CA SER A 124 -6.92 -2.82 5.15
C SER A 124 -5.89 -3.95 5.00
N GLY A 125 -4.67 -3.60 4.58
CA GLY A 125 -3.59 -4.57 4.40
C GLY A 125 -3.81 -5.63 3.31
N THR A 126 -4.79 -5.48 2.41
CA THR A 126 -5.00 -6.38 1.24
C THR A 126 -4.03 -6.13 0.09
N GLY A 127 -3.23 -5.06 0.12
CA GLY A 127 -2.24 -4.73 -0.91
C GLY A 127 -2.75 -3.78 -2.01
N LYS A 128 -3.76 -2.94 -1.75
CA LYS A 128 -4.31 -1.97 -2.75
C LYS A 128 -3.25 -1.03 -3.31
N SER A 129 -2.53 -0.34 -2.42
CA SER A 129 -1.45 0.59 -2.75
C SER A 129 -0.27 -0.14 -3.42
N SER A 130 -0.01 -1.40 -3.06
CA SER A 130 0.97 -2.25 -3.73
C SER A 130 0.58 -2.60 -5.17
N VAL A 131 -0.69 -2.98 -5.40
CA VAL A 131 -1.23 -3.20 -6.76
C VAL A 131 -1.11 -1.94 -7.61
N ILE A 132 -1.35 -0.75 -7.04
CA ILE A 132 -1.21 0.51 -7.78
C ILE A 132 0.25 0.80 -8.12
N ASN A 133 1.20 0.62 -7.19
CA ASN A 133 2.62 0.79 -7.49
C ASN A 133 3.12 -0.18 -8.57
N SER A 134 2.65 -1.45 -8.55
CA SER A 134 2.94 -2.41 -9.61
C SER A 134 2.30 -2.07 -10.96
N LEU A 135 1.08 -1.50 -10.97
CA LEU A 135 0.42 -1.06 -12.21
C LEU A 135 1.09 0.17 -12.81
N LEU A 136 1.50 1.12 -11.97
CA LEU A 136 2.18 2.34 -12.41
C LEU A 136 3.63 2.09 -12.84
N ASP A 137 4.21 0.95 -12.44
CA ASP A 137 5.63 0.61 -12.58
C ASP A 137 6.55 1.60 -11.85
N VAL A 138 6.06 2.10 -10.70
CA VAL A 138 6.76 3.07 -9.86
C VAL A 138 6.70 2.63 -8.41
N GLN A 139 7.86 2.35 -7.82
CA GLN A 139 7.96 2.02 -6.41
C GLN A 139 7.62 3.22 -5.52
N ASN A 140 6.99 2.95 -4.37
CA ASN A 140 6.70 3.91 -3.30
C ASN A 140 5.80 5.13 -3.64
N ILE A 141 5.20 5.23 -4.83
CA ILE A 141 4.37 6.40 -5.18
C ILE A 141 2.99 6.44 -4.49
N ALA A 142 2.32 5.29 -4.39
CA ALA A 142 1.23 5.06 -3.44
C ALA A 142 1.83 4.62 -2.11
N LEU A 143 1.29 5.16 -1.02
CA LEU A 143 1.83 5.00 0.33
C LEU A 143 1.66 3.57 0.85
N GLN A 144 2.76 2.95 1.29
CA GLN A 144 2.79 1.61 1.88
C GLN A 144 3.44 1.70 3.27
N ILE A 145 2.69 1.39 4.34
CA ILE A 145 3.15 1.55 5.72
C ILE A 145 2.85 0.27 6.50
N ASP A 146 3.90 -0.48 6.86
CA ASP A 146 3.82 -1.72 7.64
C ASP A 146 3.70 -1.47 9.17
N GLY A 147 2.98 -0.41 9.56
CA GLY A 147 2.80 0.02 10.96
C GLY A 147 1.67 -0.68 11.72
N GLY A 148 0.93 -1.59 11.09
CA GLY A 148 -0.21 -2.31 11.70
C GLY A 148 -1.50 -1.49 11.87
N LYS A 149 -1.45 -0.15 11.80
CA LYS A 149 -2.63 0.72 11.57
C LYS A 149 -3.00 0.75 10.06
N ALA A 150 -4.17 1.30 9.72
CA ALA A 150 -4.62 1.35 8.33
C ALA A 150 -3.81 2.38 7.50
N CYS A 151 -3.18 1.90 6.41
CA CYS A 151 -2.16 2.65 5.66
C CYS A 151 -2.69 3.80 4.78
N THR A 152 -3.94 3.70 4.32
CA THR A 152 -4.56 4.67 3.41
C THR A 152 -5.70 5.38 4.14
N SER A 153 -5.45 6.54 4.75
CA SER A 153 -6.52 7.33 5.39
C SER A 153 -7.29 8.19 4.39
N VAL A 154 -6.67 8.55 3.28
CA VAL A 154 -7.17 9.55 2.34
C VAL A 154 -7.17 8.95 0.94
N VAL A 155 -8.16 9.32 0.13
CA VAL A 155 -8.21 8.89 -1.27
C VAL A 155 -7.04 9.51 -2.03
N GLN A 156 -6.26 8.68 -2.74
CA GLN A 156 -5.19 9.12 -3.63
C GLN A 156 -5.59 8.78 -5.07
N GLU A 157 -5.72 9.79 -5.93
CA GLU A 157 -5.84 9.58 -7.38
C GLU A 157 -4.47 9.76 -8.07
N PHE A 158 -4.22 8.96 -9.10
CA PHE A 158 -3.05 9.02 -9.96
C PHE A 158 -3.50 9.43 -11.35
N HIS A 159 -2.90 10.49 -11.87
CA HIS A 159 -3.24 11.19 -13.11
C HIS A 159 -2.01 11.29 -14.01
N ASN A 160 -2.26 11.31 -15.32
CA ASN A 160 -1.25 11.65 -16.33
C ASN A 160 -0.65 13.05 -16.04
N PRO A 161 0.64 13.33 -16.31
CA PRO A 161 1.23 14.63 -16.05
C PRO A 161 0.48 15.80 -16.69
N CYS A 162 0.42 16.93 -15.98
CA CYS A 162 -0.11 18.17 -16.55
C CYS A 162 0.86 18.70 -17.62
N ALA A 163 0.34 19.39 -18.65
CA ALA A 163 1.16 19.90 -19.76
C ALA A 163 2.20 20.98 -19.33
N ASP A 164 2.02 21.56 -18.14
CA ASP A 164 2.89 22.54 -17.49
C ASP A 164 3.70 21.97 -16.31
N GLN A 165 3.62 20.66 -16.04
CA GLN A 165 4.39 19.97 -15.00
C GLN A 165 5.90 20.14 -15.23
N GLN A 166 6.62 20.54 -14.18
CA GLN A 166 8.06 20.84 -14.23
C GLN A 166 8.92 19.74 -13.60
N THR A 167 8.41 19.02 -12.60
CA THR A 167 9.15 17.98 -11.87
C THR A 167 8.58 16.58 -12.13
N ALA A 168 9.37 15.53 -11.89
CA ALA A 168 8.96 14.15 -12.16
C ALA A 168 7.67 13.72 -11.45
N CYS A 169 7.41 14.26 -10.26
CA CYS A 169 6.17 14.04 -9.51
C CYS A 169 5.59 15.38 -9.06
N GLU A 170 4.31 15.64 -9.35
CA GLU A 170 3.56 16.76 -8.80
C GLU A 170 2.29 16.29 -8.10
N GLY A 171 1.77 17.10 -7.18
CA GLY A 171 0.67 16.72 -6.32
C GLY A 171 -0.24 17.89 -5.94
N GLU A 172 -1.52 17.59 -5.82
CA GLU A 172 -2.55 18.52 -5.35
C GLU A 172 -3.31 17.92 -4.18
N ILE A 173 -3.18 18.52 -3.01
CA ILE A 173 -3.88 18.12 -1.80
C ILE A 173 -5.11 19.02 -1.66
N PHE A 174 -6.30 18.43 -1.77
CA PHE A 174 -7.57 19.11 -1.61
C PHE A 174 -8.09 18.89 -0.19
N PHE A 175 -8.42 19.98 0.48
CA PHE A 175 -8.95 19.95 1.85
C PHE A 175 -10.48 19.94 1.86
N LEU A 176 -11.05 19.52 2.99
CA LEU A 176 -12.46 19.67 3.30
C LEU A 176 -12.85 21.16 3.28
N SER A 177 -14.06 21.45 2.79
CA SER A 177 -14.62 22.81 2.82
C SER A 177 -14.84 23.28 4.28
N PRO A 178 -14.85 24.60 4.56
CA PRO A 178 -15.00 25.12 5.93
C PRO A 178 -16.15 24.48 6.71
N ALA A 179 -17.35 24.40 6.12
CA ALA A 179 -18.52 23.76 6.75
C ALA A 179 -18.34 22.24 7.01
N ALA A 180 -17.56 21.53 6.18
CA ALA A 180 -17.26 20.12 6.39
C ALA A 180 -16.19 19.91 7.48
N ARG A 181 -15.22 20.83 7.60
CA ARG A 181 -14.24 20.86 8.70
C ARG A 181 -14.91 21.14 10.04
N GLU A 182 -15.81 22.12 10.07
CA GLU A 182 -16.62 22.44 11.25
C GLU A 182 -17.50 21.25 11.66
N ALA A 183 -18.17 20.59 10.71
CA ALA A 183 -18.98 19.41 10.98
C ALA A 183 -18.15 18.22 11.53
N LEU A 184 -16.94 17.99 10.99
CA LEU A 184 -16.01 16.97 11.48
C LEU A 184 -15.60 17.25 12.94
N LEU A 185 -15.17 18.48 13.25
CA LEU A 185 -14.79 18.87 14.60
C LEU A 185 -15.95 18.69 15.59
N LYS A 186 -17.18 19.09 15.22
CA LYS A 186 -18.36 18.92 16.08
C LYS A 186 -18.72 17.44 16.30
N GLU A 187 -18.54 16.58 15.30
CA GLU A 187 -18.68 15.12 15.47
C GLU A 187 -17.63 14.58 16.46
N TRP A 188 -16.37 15.02 16.35
CA TRP A 188 -15.27 14.57 17.20
C TRP A 188 -15.38 15.05 18.66
N LEU A 189 -15.66 16.34 18.89
CA LEU A 189 -15.91 16.88 20.23
C LEU A 189 -17.12 16.18 20.90
N LYS A 190 -18.17 15.88 20.12
CA LYS A 190 -19.30 15.09 20.61
C LYS A 190 -18.86 13.69 21.03
N ASN A 191 -18.09 12.98 20.21
CA ASN A 191 -17.64 11.62 20.52
C ASN A 191 -16.79 11.57 21.81
N ILE A 192 -15.88 12.53 22.01
CA ILE A 192 -15.10 12.66 23.25
C ILE A 192 -16.00 12.92 24.45
N SER A 193 -16.98 13.83 24.33
CA SER A 193 -17.91 14.13 25.43
C SER A 193 -18.81 12.97 25.84
N LEU A 194 -19.09 12.01 24.94
CA LEU A 194 -20.00 10.89 25.20
C LEU A 194 -19.37 9.80 26.10
N LEU A 195 -18.04 9.68 26.14
CA LEU A 195 -17.36 8.73 27.03
C LEU A 195 -17.63 8.97 28.52
N ASN A 196 -17.91 10.22 28.91
CA ASN A 196 -18.10 10.60 30.32
C ASN A 196 -19.58 10.56 30.76
N HIS A 197 -20.46 9.95 29.95
CA HIS A 197 -21.91 9.91 30.17
C HIS A 197 -22.52 8.50 30.05
N SER A 198 -21.70 7.44 30.03
CA SER A 198 -22.15 6.04 29.93
C SER A 198 -22.42 5.35 31.28
N ASP A 199 -22.15 5.99 32.42
CA ASP A 199 -22.25 5.38 33.76
C ASP A 199 -23.66 4.96 34.22
N ASP A 200 -24.72 5.26 33.46
CA ASP A 200 -26.13 5.13 33.88
C ASP A 200 -26.91 3.90 33.33
N ASP A 201 -26.38 3.11 32.37
CA ASP A 201 -27.10 1.92 31.86
C ASP A 201 -26.17 0.74 31.44
N PRO A 202 -26.07 -0.35 32.24
CA PRO A 202 -25.06 -1.41 32.06
C PRO A 202 -25.41 -2.52 31.06
N ASP A 203 -26.57 -2.46 30.38
CA ASP A 203 -27.04 -3.55 29.50
C ASP A 203 -26.57 -3.44 28.02
N ASP A 204 -25.77 -2.42 27.66
CA ASP A 204 -25.43 -2.11 26.24
C ASP A 204 -23.92 -2.03 25.92
N ALA A 205 -23.15 -3.03 26.35
CA ALA A 205 -21.70 -3.15 26.10
C ALA A 205 -21.27 -3.06 24.61
N LEU A 206 -22.19 -3.32 23.67
CA LEU A 206 -21.95 -3.14 22.23
C LEU A 206 -21.96 -1.67 21.79
N LEU A 207 -22.62 -0.77 22.55
CA LEU A 207 -22.52 0.67 22.34
C LEU A 207 -21.25 1.24 22.99
N GLU A 208 -20.84 0.74 24.16
CA GLU A 208 -19.58 1.15 24.80
C GLU A 208 -18.37 0.96 23.87
N GLU A 209 -18.21 -0.24 23.29
CA GLU A 209 -17.13 -0.54 22.33
C GLU A 209 -17.15 0.40 21.11
N GLN A 210 -18.34 0.80 20.64
CA GLN A 210 -18.49 1.75 19.54
C GLN A 210 -18.13 3.18 19.94
N TYR A 211 -18.46 3.62 21.15
CA TYR A 211 -18.11 4.95 21.65
C TYR A 211 -16.61 5.08 21.94
N ASP A 212 -16.00 4.05 22.55
CA ASP A 212 -14.55 4.00 22.77
C ASP A 212 -13.78 4.08 21.44
N THR A 213 -14.18 3.26 20.47
CA THR A 213 -13.63 3.28 19.10
C THR A 213 -13.77 4.66 18.42
N ALA A 214 -14.95 5.28 18.53
CA ALA A 214 -15.23 6.58 17.90
C ALA A 214 -14.53 7.75 18.59
N SER A 215 -14.30 7.65 19.90
CA SER A 215 -13.56 8.64 20.69
C SER A 215 -12.06 8.52 20.49
N SER A 216 -11.49 7.31 20.54
CA SER A 216 -10.08 7.05 20.19
C SER A 216 -9.74 7.60 18.79
N THR A 217 -10.64 7.39 17.81
CA THR A 217 -10.51 7.97 16.47
C THR A 217 -10.51 9.50 16.46
N ALA A 218 -11.33 10.14 17.30
CA ALA A 218 -11.39 11.59 17.44
C ALA A 218 -10.13 12.16 18.12
N VAL A 219 -9.61 11.47 19.15
CA VAL A 219 -8.38 11.84 19.86
C VAL A 219 -7.15 11.70 18.95
N ASP A 220 -6.96 10.57 18.25
CA ASP A 220 -5.88 10.38 17.26
C ASP A 220 -5.89 11.50 16.19
N GLY A 221 -7.10 11.90 15.79
CA GLY A 221 -7.34 12.99 14.84
C GLY A 221 -6.99 14.37 15.37
N LEU A 222 -7.50 14.75 16.54
CA LEU A 222 -7.23 16.05 17.17
C LEU A 222 -5.77 16.18 17.60
N PHE A 223 -5.17 15.11 18.13
CA PHE A 223 -3.73 15.06 18.40
C PHE A 223 -2.91 15.30 17.12
N SER A 224 -3.31 14.72 15.99
CA SER A 224 -2.63 14.98 14.71
C SER A 224 -2.72 16.44 14.26
N LEU A 225 -3.77 17.16 14.62
CA LEU A 225 -3.94 18.58 14.25
C LEU A 225 -3.26 19.55 15.22
N PHE A 226 -3.17 19.19 16.51
CA PHE A 226 -2.82 20.14 17.57
C PHE A 226 -1.63 19.71 18.44
N CYS A 227 -0.82 18.71 18.02
CA CYS A 227 0.37 18.25 18.77
C CYS A 227 1.48 19.31 18.96
N ASP A 228 1.36 20.49 18.35
CA ASP A 228 2.23 21.65 18.58
C ASP A 228 1.69 22.64 19.63
N HIS A 229 0.46 22.43 20.11
CA HIS A 229 -0.20 23.23 21.12
C HIS A 229 0.14 22.73 22.53
N ASP A 230 0.46 23.65 23.45
CA ASP A 230 0.97 23.33 24.80
C ASP A 230 -0.01 22.54 25.69
N GLN A 231 -1.28 22.41 25.29
CA GLN A 231 -2.32 21.64 26.00
C GLN A 231 -2.71 20.35 25.26
N CYS A 232 -1.96 19.95 24.23
CA CYS A 232 -2.28 18.83 23.33
C CYS A 232 -1.02 18.01 22.97
N ASP A 233 -0.03 17.97 23.86
CA ASP A 233 1.25 17.28 23.69
C ASP A 233 1.17 15.75 23.68
N SER A 234 0.01 15.20 24.07
CA SER A 234 -0.28 13.79 24.22
C SER A 234 -1.77 13.51 23.93
N PRO A 235 -2.14 12.29 23.49
CA PRO A 235 -3.54 11.87 23.33
C PRO A 235 -4.39 12.09 24.59
N GLU A 236 -3.81 11.85 25.76
CA GLU A 236 -4.45 12.04 27.06
C GLU A 236 -4.70 13.53 27.36
N ALA A 237 -3.73 14.41 27.08
CA ALA A 237 -3.91 15.87 27.22
C ALA A 237 -4.97 16.41 26.26
N VAL A 238 -5.01 15.91 25.01
CA VAL A 238 -6.07 16.21 24.03
C VAL A 238 -7.45 15.82 24.58
N GLN A 239 -7.58 14.61 25.13
CA GLN A 239 -8.84 14.15 25.72
C GLN A 239 -9.26 15.01 26.92
N GLU A 240 -8.34 15.38 27.82
CA GLU A 240 -8.62 16.25 28.97
C GLU A 240 -9.05 17.65 28.52
N PHE A 241 -8.27 18.28 27.63
CA PHE A 241 -8.51 19.64 27.12
C PHE A 241 -9.87 19.77 26.43
N PHE A 242 -10.22 18.82 25.56
CA PHE A 242 -11.50 18.81 24.84
C PHE A 242 -12.68 18.26 25.66
N THR A 243 -12.43 17.62 26.80
CA THR A 243 -13.47 17.30 27.80
C THR A 243 -13.85 18.53 28.63
N GLN A 244 -12.87 19.36 29.01
CA GLN A 244 -13.09 20.53 29.86
C GLN A 244 -13.71 21.72 29.10
N SER A 245 -13.62 21.76 27.77
CA SER A 245 -14.26 22.76 26.92
C SER A 245 -15.74 22.39 26.65
N VAL A 246 -16.59 22.65 27.64
CA VAL A 246 -18.03 22.29 27.71
C VAL A 246 -18.90 22.84 26.54
N ALA A 247 -18.39 23.76 25.72
CA ALA A 247 -19.10 24.31 24.57
C ALA A 247 -18.98 23.41 23.33
N ARG A 248 -20.08 22.75 22.95
CA ARG A 248 -20.24 21.98 21.68
C ARG A 248 -20.02 22.81 20.39
N ASP A 249 -19.83 24.11 20.54
CA ASP A 249 -19.60 25.12 19.49
C ASP A 249 -18.53 26.13 19.95
N ASP A 250 -17.44 25.70 20.62
CA ASP A 250 -16.37 26.63 21.05
C ASP A 250 -15.73 27.34 19.83
N PRO A 251 -15.86 28.68 19.71
CA PRO A 251 -15.22 29.43 18.63
C PRO A 251 -13.70 29.35 18.67
N ALA A 252 -13.08 29.12 19.84
CA ALA A 252 -11.64 29.00 19.98
C ALA A 252 -11.09 27.81 19.18
N THR A 253 -11.72 26.63 19.25
CA THR A 253 -11.30 25.43 18.51
C THR A 253 -11.40 25.61 17.00
N ILE A 254 -12.40 26.35 16.52
CA ILE A 254 -12.53 26.70 15.09
C ILE A 254 -11.43 27.67 14.67
N LEU A 255 -11.12 28.67 15.49
CA LEU A 255 -10.01 29.61 15.25
C LEU A 255 -8.64 28.92 15.27
N MET A 256 -8.42 27.96 16.17
CA MET A 256 -7.19 27.12 16.19
C MET A 256 -7.03 26.33 14.89
N LEU A 257 -8.14 25.81 14.33
CA LEU A 257 -8.12 25.09 13.07
C LEU A 257 -7.79 26.00 11.88
N ASP A 258 -8.42 27.18 11.79
CA ASP A 258 -8.15 28.12 10.72
C ASP A 258 -6.73 28.72 10.83
N ASP A 259 -6.20 28.95 12.04
CA ASP A 259 -4.79 29.31 12.24
C ASP A 259 -3.84 28.22 11.73
N LEU A 260 -4.05 26.96 12.13
CA LEU A 260 -3.28 25.81 11.65
C LEU A 260 -3.24 25.75 10.12
N LEU A 261 -4.39 25.90 9.46
CA LEU A 261 -4.50 25.89 8.01
C LEU A 261 -3.78 27.07 7.35
N ASN A 262 -3.85 28.26 7.96
CA ASN A 262 -3.08 29.43 7.51
C ASN A 262 -1.56 29.20 7.65
N ARG A 263 -1.11 28.63 8.78
CA ARG A 263 0.31 28.29 9.03
C ARG A 263 0.83 27.23 8.06
N LEU A 264 -0.01 26.29 7.64
CA LEU A 264 0.27 25.29 6.61
C LEU A 264 0.18 25.84 5.16
N GLY A 265 -0.14 27.13 4.98
CA GLY A 265 -0.25 27.75 3.66
C GLY A 265 -1.49 27.34 2.85
N VAL A 266 -2.52 26.76 3.49
CA VAL A 266 -3.74 26.25 2.85
C VAL A 266 -4.72 27.39 2.53
N GLY A 267 -4.31 28.30 1.63
CA GLY A 267 -5.07 29.51 1.33
C GLY A 267 -6.43 29.25 0.66
N VAL A 268 -6.47 28.50 -0.45
CA VAL A 268 -7.69 28.33 -1.29
C VAL A 268 -8.25 26.90 -1.24
N GLY A 269 -8.00 26.18 -0.14
CA GLY A 269 -8.45 24.78 0.03
C GLY A 269 -7.73 23.75 -0.85
N LYS A 270 -6.68 24.16 -1.57
CA LYS A 270 -5.73 23.31 -2.30
C LYS A 270 -4.31 23.68 -1.87
N LEU A 271 -3.44 22.68 -1.69
CA LEU A 271 -1.99 22.83 -1.59
C LEU A 271 -1.34 22.08 -2.76
N SER A 272 -0.31 22.66 -3.37
CA SER A 272 0.48 22.03 -4.43
C SER A 272 1.85 21.60 -3.88
N ILE A 273 2.30 20.40 -4.28
CA ILE A 273 3.59 19.81 -3.92
C ILE A 273 4.30 19.37 -5.21
N SER A 274 5.62 19.60 -5.28
CA SER A 274 6.48 19.14 -6.36
C SER A 274 7.70 18.38 -5.81
N ALA A 275 8.19 17.40 -6.56
CA ALA A 275 9.30 16.54 -6.17
C ALA A 275 10.03 15.97 -7.40
N GLU A 276 11.35 15.85 -7.28
CA GLU A 276 12.22 15.34 -8.35
C GLU A 276 12.14 13.81 -8.52
N GLY A 277 11.44 13.11 -7.61
CA GLY A 277 11.20 11.68 -7.74
C GLY A 277 10.19 11.12 -6.73
N PRO A 278 9.79 9.84 -6.88
CA PRO A 278 8.69 9.23 -6.11
C PRO A 278 8.92 9.17 -4.60
N GLU A 279 10.15 8.93 -4.15
CA GLU A 279 10.48 8.81 -2.72
C GLU A 279 10.41 10.16 -1.99
N ASP A 280 10.99 11.21 -2.58
CA ASP A 280 10.87 12.59 -2.09
C ASP A 280 9.40 13.06 -2.12
N PHE A 281 8.66 12.70 -3.17
CA PHE A 281 7.22 12.94 -3.23
C PHE A 281 6.48 12.26 -2.08
N GLN A 282 6.72 10.97 -1.85
CA GLN A 282 6.10 10.18 -0.78
C GLN A 282 6.36 10.83 0.59
N GLY A 283 7.62 11.18 0.89
CA GLY A 283 8.00 11.85 2.13
C GLY A 283 7.31 13.21 2.34
N LYS A 284 7.09 13.97 1.26
CA LYS A 284 6.35 15.24 1.29
C LYS A 284 4.84 15.07 1.47
N VAL A 285 4.23 14.01 0.93
CA VAL A 285 2.78 13.77 1.04
C VAL A 285 2.37 12.98 2.29
N ALA A 286 3.27 12.23 2.94
CA ALA A 286 2.95 11.37 4.08
C ALA A 286 2.16 12.07 5.23
N PRO A 287 2.47 13.31 5.67
CA PRO A 287 1.71 14.03 6.71
C PRO A 287 0.24 14.34 6.35
N TYR A 288 -0.12 14.18 5.08
CA TYR A 288 -1.47 14.35 4.55
C TYR A 288 -2.25 13.03 4.45
N PHE A 289 -1.59 11.90 4.71
CA PHE A 289 -2.20 10.57 4.79
C PHE A 289 -2.23 9.99 6.21
N GLU A 290 -1.28 10.33 7.08
CA GLU A 290 -1.28 9.85 8.46
C GLU A 290 -0.53 10.79 9.42
N HIS A 291 -0.51 10.43 10.70
CA HIS A 291 0.32 11.09 11.69
C HIS A 291 1.77 10.65 11.53
N VAL A 292 2.64 11.55 11.06
CA VAL A 292 4.08 11.31 10.97
C VAL A 292 4.77 12.11 12.06
N SER A 293 5.39 11.42 13.03
CA SER A 293 6.08 12.04 14.18
C SER A 293 7.38 12.76 13.76
N THR A 294 7.22 13.91 13.12
CA THR A 294 8.30 14.83 12.75
C THR A 294 8.35 15.99 13.73
N TYR A 295 9.56 16.47 14.02
CA TYR A 295 9.78 17.55 14.98
C TYR A 295 10.18 18.85 14.28
N SER A 296 9.78 19.97 14.87
CA SER A 296 10.23 21.32 14.53
C SER A 296 11.58 21.64 15.18
N GLY A 297 12.23 22.72 14.74
CA GLY A 297 13.56 23.12 15.24
C GLY A 297 13.57 23.57 16.71
N ASP A 298 12.40 23.78 17.30
CA ASP A 298 12.15 24.06 18.72
C ASP A 298 11.91 22.78 19.56
N GLY A 299 11.90 21.60 18.92
CA GLY A 299 11.64 20.30 19.56
C GLY A 299 10.17 19.93 19.72
N ARG A 300 9.21 20.74 19.24
CA ARG A 300 7.78 20.39 19.24
C ARG A 300 7.44 19.44 18.09
N LEU A 301 6.40 18.61 18.26
CA LEU A 301 5.85 17.81 17.17
C LEU A 301 5.23 18.73 16.10
N LYS A 302 5.29 18.31 14.84
CA LYS A 302 4.63 19.01 13.73
C LYS A 302 3.21 18.45 13.50
N PRO A 303 2.20 19.32 13.36
CA PRO A 303 0.87 18.90 12.96
C PRO A 303 0.86 18.18 11.61
N CYS A 304 0.07 17.11 11.54
CA CYS A 304 -0.19 16.32 10.35
C CYS A 304 -1.66 16.51 9.95
N PRO A 305 -1.95 17.32 8.92
CA PRO A 305 -3.31 17.76 8.61
C PRO A 305 -4.17 16.72 7.89
N TRP A 306 -3.75 15.44 7.83
CA TRP A 306 -4.50 14.33 7.22
C TRP A 306 -6.01 14.29 7.57
N PRO A 307 -6.49 14.66 8.78
CA PRO A 307 -7.93 14.68 9.08
C PRO A 307 -8.77 15.58 8.18
N LEU A 308 -8.15 16.64 7.68
CA LEU A 308 -8.79 17.70 6.92
C LEU A 308 -8.66 17.47 5.42
N VAL A 309 -7.91 16.44 4.99
CA VAL A 309 -7.68 16.16 3.57
C VAL A 309 -8.84 15.34 3.02
N LYS A 310 -9.39 15.83 1.92
CA LYS A 310 -10.49 15.21 1.18
C LYS A 310 -10.00 14.24 0.10
N LEU A 311 -8.94 14.64 -0.60
CA LEU A 311 -8.41 13.97 -1.78
C LEU A 311 -6.96 14.44 -2.01
N VAL A 312 -6.06 13.52 -2.31
CA VAL A 312 -4.75 13.84 -2.90
C VAL A 312 -4.79 13.40 -4.36
N LYS A 313 -4.37 14.27 -5.27
CA LYS A 313 -4.01 13.89 -6.64
C LYS A 313 -2.50 13.86 -6.77
N THR A 314 -2.01 12.84 -7.48
CA THR A 314 -0.62 12.65 -7.85
C THR A 314 -0.55 12.66 -9.38
N TYR A 315 0.35 13.46 -9.94
CA TYR A 315 0.59 13.59 -11.37
C TYR A 315 1.98 13.02 -11.65
N ILE A 316 2.03 11.90 -12.38
CA ILE A 316 3.25 11.12 -12.61
C ILE A 316 3.21 10.47 -13.99
N ASP A 317 4.35 10.45 -14.67
CA ASP A 317 4.48 9.81 -15.98
C ASP A 317 4.45 8.27 -15.83
N SER A 318 3.47 7.62 -16.46
CA SER A 318 3.33 6.16 -16.50
C SER A 318 2.47 5.76 -17.70
N PRO A 319 2.87 4.72 -18.48
CA PRO A 319 2.10 4.26 -19.64
C PRO A 319 0.64 3.90 -19.34
N MET A 320 0.33 3.47 -18.11
CA MET A 320 -1.06 3.18 -17.69
C MET A 320 -1.96 4.42 -17.65
N LEU A 321 -1.39 5.62 -17.45
CA LEU A 321 -2.12 6.87 -17.27
C LEU A 321 -2.28 7.68 -18.58
N HIS A 322 -1.44 7.41 -19.59
CA HIS A 322 -1.37 8.16 -20.86
C HIS A 322 -2.70 8.28 -21.64
N GLN A 323 -3.65 7.35 -21.45
CA GLN A 323 -4.96 7.36 -22.10
C GLN A 323 -6.06 8.04 -21.26
N ASP A 324 -5.69 9.06 -20.48
CA ASP A 324 -6.53 9.69 -19.46
C ASP A 324 -7.14 8.67 -18.48
N THR A 325 -6.42 7.59 -18.18
CA THR A 325 -6.82 6.66 -17.10
C THR A 325 -6.55 7.32 -15.77
N ILE A 326 -7.50 7.27 -14.85
CA ILE A 326 -7.33 7.72 -13.47
C ILE A 326 -7.43 6.50 -12.56
N LEU A 327 -6.33 6.14 -11.89
CA LEU A 327 -6.34 5.12 -10.85
C LEU A 327 -6.62 5.79 -9.50
N ALA A 328 -7.43 5.17 -8.64
CA ALA A 328 -7.64 5.66 -7.27
C ALA A 328 -7.39 4.57 -6.22
N ASP A 329 -6.49 4.86 -5.26
CA ASP A 329 -6.43 4.14 -4.00
C ASP A 329 -7.46 4.72 -3.03
N LEU A 330 -8.22 3.85 -2.37
CA LEU A 330 -9.22 4.24 -1.39
C LEU A 330 -8.87 3.66 -0.02
N PRO A 331 -9.22 4.35 1.08
CA PRO A 331 -9.19 3.78 2.41
C PRO A 331 -9.85 2.40 2.52
N GLY A 332 -9.32 1.57 3.42
CA GLY A 332 -9.86 0.24 3.66
C GLY A 332 -11.32 0.29 4.13
N ASP A 333 -12.18 -0.59 3.61
CA ASP A 333 -13.58 -0.67 4.07
C ASP A 333 -13.71 -1.15 5.52
N SER A 334 -12.68 -1.83 6.01
CA SER A 334 -12.50 -2.26 7.40
C SER A 334 -11.76 -1.23 8.27
N ASP A 335 -11.63 0.02 7.81
CA ASP A 335 -11.05 1.10 8.62
C ASP A 335 -11.96 1.39 9.82
N ILE A 336 -11.33 1.56 10.98
CA ILE A 336 -11.94 1.89 12.27
C ILE A 336 -12.67 3.24 12.17
N ASN A 337 -12.14 4.18 11.39
CA ASN A 337 -12.73 5.50 11.21
C ASN A 337 -13.92 5.46 10.21
N GLN A 338 -15.13 5.26 10.75
CA GLN A 338 -16.37 5.18 9.97
C GLN A 338 -16.61 6.39 9.04
N THR A 339 -16.17 7.60 9.43
CA THR A 339 -16.36 8.80 8.61
C THR A 339 -15.53 8.70 7.31
N ARG A 340 -14.34 8.09 7.36
CA ARG A 340 -13.56 7.77 6.14
C ARG A 340 -14.24 6.70 5.29
N VAL A 341 -14.73 5.61 5.90
CA VAL A 341 -15.47 4.56 5.16
C VAL A 341 -16.67 5.15 4.40
N ARG A 342 -17.44 6.04 5.03
CA ARG A 342 -18.57 6.75 4.40
C ARG A 342 -18.12 7.67 3.24
N ALA A 343 -16.98 8.35 3.37
CA ALA A 343 -16.40 9.17 2.31
C ALA A 343 -15.95 8.29 1.11
N SER A 344 -15.25 7.19 1.37
CA SER A 344 -14.83 6.21 0.36
C SER A 344 -16.03 5.59 -0.38
N GLN A 345 -17.13 5.24 0.33
CA GLN A 345 -18.35 4.76 -0.35
C GLN A 345 -18.90 5.78 -1.33
N ARG A 346 -18.95 7.07 -0.96
CA ARG A 346 -19.40 8.13 -1.87
C ARG A 346 -18.47 8.27 -3.08
N TYR A 347 -17.17 8.06 -2.90
CA TYR A 347 -16.18 8.12 -3.96
C TYR A 347 -16.36 7.04 -5.05
N LEU A 348 -16.87 5.87 -4.68
CA LEU A 348 -17.15 4.78 -5.64
C LEU A 348 -18.30 5.08 -6.61
N HIS A 349 -19.18 6.04 -6.32
CA HIS A 349 -20.32 6.35 -7.21
C HIS A 349 -19.88 6.91 -8.58
N ASP A 350 -18.80 7.69 -8.60
CA ASP A 350 -18.25 8.36 -9.79
C ASP A 350 -17.21 7.48 -10.53
N ALA A 351 -16.97 6.23 -10.10
CA ALA A 351 -16.06 5.32 -10.80
C ALA A 351 -16.61 4.93 -12.18
N ASP A 352 -15.76 4.58 -13.13
CA ASP A 352 -16.16 3.88 -14.36
C ASP A 352 -16.01 2.37 -14.16
N ILE A 353 -14.91 1.95 -13.51
CA ILE A 353 -14.60 0.55 -13.16
C ILE A 353 -14.27 0.46 -11.66
N ILE A 354 -14.77 -0.57 -10.98
CA ILE A 354 -14.40 -0.86 -9.58
C ILE A 354 -13.60 -2.16 -9.52
N GLY A 355 -12.37 -2.07 -9.02
CA GLY A 355 -11.51 -3.23 -8.74
C GLY A 355 -11.61 -3.64 -7.28
N VAL A 356 -12.03 -4.88 -7.01
CA VAL A 356 -12.03 -5.44 -5.65
C VAL A 356 -10.70 -6.14 -5.39
N VAL A 357 -9.95 -5.72 -4.37
CA VAL A 357 -8.63 -6.25 -4.01
C VAL A 357 -8.74 -7.16 -2.79
N THR A 358 -8.21 -8.39 -2.90
CA THR A 358 -8.27 -9.42 -1.86
C THR A 358 -7.01 -10.29 -1.82
N LYS A 359 -6.76 -11.02 -0.73
CA LYS A 359 -5.61 -11.94 -0.64
C LYS A 359 -5.94 -13.32 -1.22
N CYS A 360 -5.04 -13.85 -2.06
CA CYS A 360 -5.14 -15.18 -2.69
C CYS A 360 -5.34 -16.35 -1.72
N LEU A 361 -5.01 -16.18 -0.44
CA LEU A 361 -5.06 -17.25 0.56
C LEU A 361 -6.49 -17.80 0.81
N ARG A 362 -7.53 -16.95 0.78
CA ARG A 362 -8.92 -17.33 1.14
C ARG A 362 -10.06 -16.58 0.39
N PRO A 363 -9.93 -16.20 -0.90
CA PRO A 363 -10.93 -15.36 -1.58
C PRO A 363 -12.32 -16.03 -1.64
N GLU A 364 -12.39 -17.35 -1.79
CA GLU A 364 -13.65 -18.11 -1.87
C GLU A 364 -14.51 -18.02 -0.59
N THR A 365 -13.88 -17.83 0.57
CA THR A 365 -14.53 -17.86 1.89
C THR A 365 -14.67 -16.49 2.52
N ASP A 366 -13.94 -15.48 2.03
CA ASP A 366 -13.97 -14.14 2.62
C ASP A 366 -15.29 -13.42 2.34
N LEU A 367 -16.15 -13.32 3.35
CA LEU A 367 -17.44 -12.64 3.27
C LEU A 367 -17.31 -11.15 2.88
N ASN A 368 -16.19 -10.48 3.18
CA ASN A 368 -15.99 -9.08 2.83
C ASN A 368 -15.77 -8.91 1.32
N THR A 369 -14.86 -9.67 0.71
CA THR A 369 -14.69 -9.74 -0.76
C THR A 369 -16.03 -9.97 -1.48
N HIS A 370 -16.89 -10.87 -0.98
CA HIS A 370 -18.22 -11.10 -1.56
C HIS A 370 -19.14 -9.87 -1.43
N LYS A 371 -19.19 -9.22 -0.26
CA LYS A 371 -19.95 -7.97 -0.07
C LYS A 371 -19.46 -6.87 -1.02
N TYR A 372 -18.14 -6.73 -1.20
CA TYR A 372 -17.54 -5.71 -2.06
C TYR A 372 -17.81 -5.97 -3.55
N LEU A 373 -17.69 -7.21 -4.02
CA LEU A 373 -18.07 -7.59 -5.39
C LEU A 373 -19.56 -7.32 -5.67
N LEU A 374 -20.45 -7.62 -4.72
CA LEU A 374 -21.87 -7.34 -4.86
C LEU A 374 -22.19 -5.84 -4.81
N GLY A 375 -21.50 -5.08 -3.95
CA GLY A 375 -21.60 -3.62 -3.86
C GLY A 375 -21.12 -2.94 -5.14
N ALA A 376 -19.97 -3.36 -5.68
CA ALA A 376 -19.42 -2.88 -6.94
C ALA A 376 -20.39 -3.14 -8.11
N PHE A 377 -20.94 -4.35 -8.20
CA PHE A 377 -21.93 -4.69 -9.23
C PHE A 377 -23.20 -3.84 -9.12
N ARG A 378 -23.69 -3.57 -7.90
CA ARG A 378 -24.85 -2.68 -7.68
C ARG A 378 -24.59 -1.23 -8.10
N LEU A 379 -23.34 -0.77 -8.09
CA LEU A 379 -22.95 0.61 -8.46
C LEU A 379 -22.62 0.78 -9.94
N LYS A 380 -22.01 -0.23 -10.58
CA LYS A 380 -21.48 -0.11 -11.95
C LYS A 380 -22.15 -1.01 -12.97
N CYS A 381 -23.03 -1.91 -12.53
CA CYS A 381 -23.69 -2.92 -13.36
C CYS A 381 -22.69 -3.79 -14.13
N ARG A 382 -23.09 -4.26 -15.32
CA ARG A 382 -22.44 -5.36 -16.03
C ARG A 382 -21.07 -4.99 -16.58
N GLY A 383 -20.10 -5.89 -16.44
CA GLY A 383 -18.78 -5.79 -17.09
C GLY A 383 -17.79 -4.78 -16.48
N ASN A 384 -18.23 -3.92 -15.55
CA ASN A 384 -17.44 -2.83 -14.95
C ASN A 384 -16.88 -3.15 -13.55
N VAL A 385 -16.76 -4.44 -13.23
CA VAL A 385 -16.23 -4.93 -11.95
C VAL A 385 -15.12 -5.93 -12.24
N LEU A 386 -13.97 -5.78 -11.59
CA LEU A 386 -12.86 -6.72 -11.65
C LEU A 386 -12.41 -7.16 -10.25
N LEU A 387 -11.71 -8.30 -10.19
CA LEU A 387 -11.12 -8.86 -8.98
C LEU A 387 -9.60 -8.88 -9.12
N VAL A 388 -8.89 -8.34 -8.14
CA VAL A 388 -7.42 -8.44 -8.02
C VAL A 388 -7.09 -9.27 -6.79
N ALA A 389 -6.33 -10.34 -6.98
CA ALA A 389 -5.95 -11.27 -5.94
C ALA A 389 -4.43 -11.16 -5.66
N THR A 390 -4.05 -10.58 -4.54
CA THR A 390 -2.66 -10.34 -4.10
C THR A 390 -2.07 -11.54 -3.39
N GLY A 391 -0.75 -11.64 -3.29
CA GLY A 391 -0.06 -12.81 -2.72
C GLY A 391 -0.21 -14.07 -3.58
N SER A 392 -0.23 -13.92 -4.92
CA SER A 392 -0.37 -15.06 -5.85
C SER A 392 0.81 -16.03 -5.81
N ASP A 393 1.96 -15.57 -5.36
CA ASP A 393 3.20 -16.25 -5.00
C ASP A 393 3.15 -17.04 -3.68
N SER A 394 2.20 -16.73 -2.78
CA SER A 394 2.12 -17.34 -1.45
C SER A 394 1.58 -18.79 -1.48
N VAL A 395 2.32 -19.71 -2.11
CA VAL A 395 2.00 -21.13 -2.31
C VAL A 395 3.02 -22.02 -1.61
N ASN A 396 2.55 -22.97 -0.79
CA ASN A 396 3.41 -23.99 -0.21
C ASN A 396 3.48 -25.23 -1.13
N THR A 397 4.64 -25.45 -1.75
CA THR A 397 4.93 -26.56 -2.66
C THR A 397 5.65 -27.73 -1.99
N LYS A 398 5.74 -27.77 -0.65
CA LYS A 398 6.54 -28.77 0.08
C LYS A 398 5.70 -29.88 0.69
N GLY A 399 6.17 -31.12 0.52
CA GLY A 399 5.65 -32.33 1.18
C GLY A 399 4.14 -32.55 1.01
N VAL A 400 3.41 -32.58 2.13
CA VAL A 400 1.97 -32.86 2.17
C VAL A 400 1.16 -31.82 1.38
N HIS A 401 1.61 -30.56 1.30
CA HIS A 401 0.90 -29.53 0.54
C HIS A 401 0.93 -29.79 -0.97
N LEU A 402 2.06 -30.25 -1.51
CA LEU A 402 2.18 -30.62 -2.92
C LEU A 402 1.29 -31.81 -3.27
N ASN A 403 1.32 -32.87 -2.45
CA ASN A 403 0.45 -34.04 -2.65
C ASN A 403 -1.06 -33.66 -2.59
N ASN A 404 -1.42 -32.66 -1.76
CA ASN A 404 -2.77 -32.08 -1.70
C ASN A 404 -3.13 -31.18 -2.89
N ILE A 405 -2.16 -30.67 -3.65
CA ILE A 405 -2.37 -29.97 -4.92
C ILE A 405 -2.58 -31.02 -6.02
N ILE A 406 -1.65 -31.98 -6.15
CA ILE A 406 -1.71 -33.08 -7.14
C ILE A 406 -3.04 -33.84 -7.06
N SER A 407 -3.46 -34.25 -5.87
CA SER A 407 -4.73 -34.99 -5.67
C SER A 407 -6.01 -34.20 -5.96
N LYS A 408 -5.91 -32.88 -6.21
CA LYS A 408 -7.04 -32.00 -6.55
C LYS A 408 -6.88 -31.33 -7.92
N ALA A 409 -5.83 -31.66 -8.66
CA ALA A 409 -5.60 -31.25 -10.02
C ALA A 409 -6.35 -32.19 -10.99
N ASP A 410 -6.38 -31.86 -12.28
CA ASP A 410 -6.86 -32.80 -13.29
C ASP A 410 -5.82 -33.89 -13.59
N THR A 411 -6.16 -34.83 -14.47
CA THR A 411 -5.26 -35.96 -14.80
C THR A 411 -3.96 -35.55 -15.50
N VAL A 412 -3.95 -34.44 -16.24
CA VAL A 412 -2.78 -33.96 -16.99
C VAL A 412 -1.87 -33.17 -16.05
N ASP A 413 -2.45 -32.25 -15.29
CA ASP A 413 -1.76 -31.45 -14.28
C ASP A 413 -1.15 -32.30 -13.17
N ALA A 414 -1.88 -33.32 -12.70
CA ALA A 414 -1.38 -34.25 -11.70
C ALA A 414 -0.18 -35.06 -12.24
N ALA A 415 -0.20 -35.45 -13.51
CA ALA A 415 0.92 -36.15 -14.15
C ALA A 415 2.15 -35.23 -14.27
N ASN A 416 1.97 -34.01 -14.79
CA ASN A 416 3.04 -33.02 -14.94
C ASN A 416 3.71 -32.68 -13.59
N LEU A 417 2.91 -32.42 -12.55
CA LEU A 417 3.43 -32.18 -11.20
C LEU A 417 4.14 -33.39 -10.59
N THR A 418 3.68 -34.62 -10.89
CA THR A 418 4.33 -35.85 -10.42
C THR A 418 5.68 -36.04 -11.09
N ILE A 419 5.78 -35.81 -12.41
CA ILE A 419 7.05 -35.86 -13.16
C ILE A 419 8.05 -34.84 -12.60
N LEU A 420 7.64 -33.57 -12.42
CA LEU A 420 8.51 -32.53 -11.85
C LEU A 420 8.98 -32.90 -10.43
N LYS A 421 8.08 -33.44 -9.60
CA LYS A 421 8.41 -33.91 -8.26
C LYS A 421 9.44 -35.05 -8.28
N GLU A 422 9.24 -36.05 -9.14
CA GLU A 422 10.17 -37.18 -9.30
C GLU A 422 11.55 -36.70 -9.79
N GLN A 423 11.60 -35.74 -10.73
CA GLN A 423 12.84 -35.13 -11.20
C GLN A 423 13.58 -34.38 -10.08
N ILE A 424 12.87 -33.61 -9.24
CA ILE A 424 13.46 -32.93 -8.07
C ILE A 424 13.98 -33.95 -7.04
N GLU A 425 13.25 -35.04 -6.80
CA GLU A 425 13.70 -36.11 -5.90
C GLU A 425 14.94 -36.83 -6.45
N LEU A 426 15.04 -37.04 -7.77
CA LEU A 426 16.25 -37.57 -8.43
C LEU A 426 17.45 -36.64 -8.27
N SER A 427 17.34 -35.36 -8.65
CA SER A 427 18.44 -34.40 -8.50
C SER A 427 18.84 -34.15 -7.04
N GLN A 428 17.90 -34.26 -6.09
CA GLN A 428 18.23 -34.22 -4.65
C GLN A 428 19.02 -35.46 -4.18
N ASN A 429 18.78 -36.63 -4.77
CA ASN A 429 19.56 -37.84 -4.52
C ASN A 429 20.96 -37.77 -5.14
N GLU A 430 21.07 -37.29 -6.39
CA GLU A 430 22.34 -37.04 -7.10
C GLU A 430 23.22 -36.07 -6.30
N LEU A 431 22.66 -34.92 -5.88
CA LEU A 431 23.35 -33.95 -5.02
C LEU A 431 23.83 -34.59 -3.71
N SER A 432 22.99 -35.44 -3.10
CA SER A 432 23.33 -36.14 -1.86
C SER A 432 24.43 -37.19 -2.04
N GLN A 433 24.57 -37.75 -3.23
CA GLN A 433 25.67 -38.66 -3.59
C GLN A 433 26.96 -37.89 -3.86
N ASN A 434 26.93 -36.87 -4.74
CA ASN A 434 28.07 -36.02 -5.04
C ASN A 434 28.70 -35.42 -3.75
N VAL A 435 27.88 -34.90 -2.82
CA VAL A 435 28.37 -34.37 -1.53
C VAL A 435 29.11 -35.42 -0.69
N ARG A 436 28.70 -36.70 -0.74
CA ARG A 436 29.42 -37.80 -0.06
C ARG A 436 30.75 -38.10 -0.74
N GLU A 437 30.77 -38.15 -2.07
CA GLU A 437 31.97 -38.42 -2.86
C GLU A 437 33.01 -37.30 -2.74
N HIS A 438 32.57 -36.04 -2.80
CA HIS A 438 33.40 -34.86 -2.54
C HIS A 438 34.01 -34.89 -1.12
N GLY A 439 33.22 -35.34 -0.13
CA GLY A 439 33.70 -35.58 1.23
C GLY A 439 34.76 -36.69 1.34
N ILE A 440 34.75 -37.70 0.47
CA ILE A 440 35.76 -38.75 0.38
C ILE A 440 37.01 -38.24 -0.34
N ALA A 441 36.86 -37.60 -1.50
CA ALA A 441 37.95 -37.01 -2.27
C ALA A 441 38.79 -36.02 -1.42
N ARG A 442 38.11 -35.18 -0.63
CA ARG A 442 38.75 -34.23 0.29
C ARG A 442 39.55 -34.91 1.42
N ARG A 443 39.10 -36.05 1.96
CA ARG A 443 39.89 -36.84 2.94
C ARG A 443 41.13 -37.47 2.29
N ASN A 444 40.98 -37.94 1.06
CA ASN A 444 42.05 -38.56 0.28
C ASN A 444 43.04 -37.54 -0.32
N ARG A 445 42.81 -36.23 -0.15
CA ARG A 445 43.61 -35.11 -0.70
C ARG A 445 43.74 -35.16 -2.22
N ASN A 446 42.72 -35.67 -2.93
CA ASN A 446 42.70 -35.67 -4.39
C ASN A 446 42.10 -34.35 -4.89
N THR A 447 42.97 -33.36 -5.16
CA THR A 447 42.57 -32.00 -5.55
C THR A 447 41.73 -31.96 -6.81
N GLY A 448 42.14 -32.64 -7.88
CA GLY A 448 41.40 -32.64 -9.16
C GLY A 448 39.97 -33.18 -9.00
N ALA A 449 39.81 -34.31 -8.31
CA ALA A 449 38.46 -34.86 -8.07
C ALA A 449 37.60 -33.96 -7.15
N THR A 450 38.19 -33.18 -6.23
CA THR A 450 37.40 -32.18 -5.47
C THR A 450 36.98 -30.98 -6.31
N GLU A 451 37.75 -30.59 -7.32
CA GLU A 451 37.39 -29.51 -8.24
C GLU A 451 36.26 -29.97 -9.18
N GLU A 452 36.42 -31.11 -9.85
CA GLU A 452 35.41 -31.71 -10.74
C GLU A 452 34.05 -31.94 -10.02
N LEU A 453 34.07 -32.56 -8.83
CA LEU A 453 32.85 -32.78 -8.05
C LEU A 453 32.23 -31.46 -7.55
N GLY A 454 33.01 -30.39 -7.40
CA GLY A 454 32.52 -29.06 -7.06
C GLY A 454 31.75 -28.39 -8.20
N GLU A 455 32.25 -28.51 -9.44
CA GLU A 455 31.57 -28.02 -10.64
C GLU A 455 30.27 -28.80 -10.93
N GLU A 456 30.32 -30.13 -10.79
CA GLU A 456 29.14 -30.99 -10.90
C GLU A 456 28.08 -30.63 -9.84
N LYS A 457 28.49 -30.42 -8.58
CA LYS A 457 27.60 -29.99 -7.49
C LYS A 457 26.85 -28.71 -7.86
N ASN A 458 27.56 -27.68 -8.33
CA ASN A 458 26.95 -26.42 -8.71
C ASN A 458 25.95 -26.60 -9.86
N THR A 459 26.28 -27.46 -10.83
CA THR A 459 25.41 -27.79 -11.97
C THR A 459 24.11 -28.46 -11.50
N ILE A 460 24.20 -29.44 -10.59
CA ILE A 460 23.03 -30.11 -10.00
C ILE A 460 22.20 -29.14 -9.16
N GLU A 461 22.82 -28.23 -8.40
CA GLU A 461 22.11 -27.21 -7.62
C GLU A 461 21.32 -26.23 -8.52
N ILE A 462 21.90 -25.77 -9.63
CA ILE A 462 21.22 -24.91 -10.61
C ILE A 462 20.06 -25.65 -11.29
N GLN A 463 20.28 -26.89 -11.74
CA GLN A 463 19.23 -27.72 -12.35
C GLN A 463 18.08 -27.96 -11.37
N LYS A 464 18.40 -28.27 -10.11
CA LYS A 464 17.40 -28.47 -9.06
C LYS A 464 16.62 -27.20 -8.77
N ALA A 465 17.28 -26.05 -8.64
CA ALA A 465 16.61 -24.76 -8.44
C ALA A 465 15.67 -24.42 -9.61
N THR A 466 16.09 -24.70 -10.84
CA THR A 466 15.26 -24.55 -12.05
C THR A 466 13.99 -25.42 -12.00
N LEU A 467 14.12 -26.68 -11.60
CA LEU A 467 12.97 -27.59 -11.45
C LEU A 467 12.04 -27.17 -10.29
N GLU A 468 12.59 -26.73 -9.16
CA GLU A 468 11.81 -26.20 -8.03
C GLU A 468 11.04 -24.92 -8.42
N ALA A 469 11.64 -24.04 -9.24
CA ALA A 469 10.97 -22.86 -9.80
C ALA A 469 9.85 -23.22 -10.79
N GLN A 470 10.09 -24.17 -11.71
CA GLN A 470 9.06 -24.65 -12.64
C GLN A 470 7.88 -25.29 -11.91
N LEU A 471 8.14 -26.13 -10.89
CA LEU A 471 7.11 -26.71 -10.03
C LEU A 471 6.30 -25.63 -9.31
N PHE A 472 6.98 -24.61 -8.79
CA PHE A 472 6.33 -23.48 -8.12
C PHE A 472 5.44 -22.68 -9.05
N GLU A 473 5.94 -22.29 -10.23
CA GLU A 473 5.16 -21.58 -11.25
C GLU A 473 3.92 -22.39 -11.67
N TYR A 474 4.07 -23.71 -11.87
CA TYR A 474 2.94 -24.61 -12.18
C TYR A 474 1.90 -24.62 -11.05
N CYS A 475 2.32 -24.77 -9.79
CA CYS A 475 1.42 -24.73 -8.64
C CYS A 475 0.71 -23.38 -8.47
N VAL A 476 1.38 -22.26 -8.76
CA VAL A 476 0.78 -20.91 -8.78
C VAL A 476 -0.28 -20.83 -9.87
N LYS A 477 0.03 -21.21 -11.11
CA LYS A 477 -0.91 -21.22 -12.25
C LYS A 477 -2.18 -22.02 -11.93
N LEU A 478 -2.05 -23.26 -11.42
CA LEU A 478 -3.20 -24.10 -11.04
C LEU A 478 -4.07 -23.46 -9.96
N ARG A 479 -3.45 -22.89 -8.92
CA ARG A 479 -4.19 -22.20 -7.85
C ARG A 479 -4.96 -21.01 -8.41
N ASN A 480 -4.32 -20.21 -9.26
CA ASN A 480 -4.90 -19.00 -9.82
C ASN A 480 -6.07 -19.32 -10.76
N THR A 481 -5.92 -20.31 -11.67
CA THR A 481 -7.02 -20.79 -12.52
C THR A 481 -8.23 -21.23 -11.68
N ARG A 482 -8.01 -22.10 -10.69
CA ARG A 482 -9.06 -22.60 -9.80
C ARG A 482 -9.77 -21.50 -9.02
N ILE A 483 -9.02 -20.51 -8.51
CA ILE A 483 -9.60 -19.35 -7.82
C ILE A 483 -10.45 -18.54 -8.80
N SER A 484 -9.95 -18.24 -10.01
CA SER A 484 -10.69 -17.45 -11.00
C SER A 484 -12.00 -18.13 -11.40
N GLU A 485 -11.98 -19.43 -11.71
CA GLU A 485 -13.20 -20.19 -12.06
C GLU A 485 -14.27 -20.12 -10.97
N LYS A 486 -13.88 -20.41 -9.72
CA LYS A 486 -14.81 -20.39 -8.59
C LYS A 486 -15.32 -18.97 -8.27
N MET A 487 -14.45 -17.96 -8.35
CA MET A 487 -14.87 -16.57 -8.12
C MET A 487 -15.80 -16.09 -9.24
N ARG A 488 -15.57 -16.47 -10.50
CA ARG A 488 -16.52 -16.23 -11.62
C ARG A 488 -17.87 -16.91 -11.38
N GLN A 489 -17.88 -18.19 -11.01
CA GLN A 489 -19.12 -18.92 -10.69
C GLN A 489 -19.87 -18.29 -9.51
N LYS A 490 -19.16 -17.92 -8.45
CA LYS A 490 -19.76 -17.33 -7.24
C LYS A 490 -20.28 -15.92 -7.50
N TYR A 491 -19.54 -15.11 -8.25
CA TYR A 491 -20.00 -13.81 -8.76
C TYR A 491 -21.28 -13.96 -9.57
N PHE A 492 -21.29 -14.83 -10.60
CA PHE A 492 -22.48 -15.12 -11.40
C PHE A 492 -23.68 -15.53 -10.54
N ASN A 493 -23.48 -16.40 -9.55
CA ASN A 493 -24.55 -16.84 -8.65
C ASN A 493 -25.11 -15.71 -7.77
N MET A 494 -24.29 -14.72 -7.41
CA MET A 494 -24.67 -13.56 -6.60
C MET A 494 -25.27 -12.40 -7.40
N THR A 495 -24.78 -12.16 -8.62
CA THR A 495 -25.13 -10.96 -9.43
C THR A 495 -26.05 -11.26 -10.61
N ARG A 496 -26.02 -12.50 -11.13
CA ARG A 496 -26.61 -12.89 -12.42
C ARG A 496 -26.08 -12.06 -13.62
N ASP A 497 -24.88 -11.50 -13.51
CA ASP A 497 -24.22 -10.84 -14.64
C ASP A 497 -23.79 -11.88 -15.69
N PRO A 498 -24.24 -11.82 -16.95
CA PRO A 498 -23.71 -12.67 -18.02
C PRO A 498 -22.23 -12.39 -18.35
N SER A 499 -21.70 -11.24 -17.94
CA SER A 499 -20.29 -10.86 -18.13
C SER A 499 -19.41 -11.64 -17.14
N PRO A 500 -18.37 -12.35 -17.59
CA PRO A 500 -17.48 -13.07 -16.68
C PRO A 500 -16.62 -12.08 -15.89
N LEU A 501 -16.55 -12.24 -14.56
CA LEU A 501 -15.69 -11.46 -13.69
C LEU A 501 -14.20 -11.57 -14.12
N PRO A 502 -13.56 -10.49 -14.60
CA PRO A 502 -12.12 -10.47 -14.82
C PRO A 502 -11.40 -10.69 -13.48
N THR A 503 -10.42 -11.59 -13.46
CA THR A 503 -9.61 -11.87 -12.27
C THR A 503 -8.14 -11.74 -12.62
N PHE A 504 -7.45 -10.87 -11.91
CA PHE A 504 -6.01 -10.65 -12.03
C PHE A 504 -5.32 -11.13 -10.76
N PHE A 505 -4.08 -11.61 -10.90
CA PHE A 505 -3.28 -12.17 -9.81
C PHE A 505 -1.98 -11.39 -9.72
N VAL A 506 -1.64 -10.93 -8.51
CA VAL A 506 -0.49 -10.06 -8.27
C VAL A 506 0.39 -10.69 -7.18
N SER A 507 1.69 -10.73 -7.47
CA SER A 507 2.73 -11.20 -6.56
C SER A 507 2.92 -10.22 -5.40
N ASN A 508 3.36 -10.70 -4.23
CA ASN A 508 3.85 -9.83 -3.17
C ASN A 508 5.37 -9.69 -3.21
N SER A 509 6.08 -10.64 -3.83
CA SER A 509 7.45 -10.48 -4.29
C SER A 509 7.47 -9.61 -5.54
N GLY A 510 8.02 -8.40 -5.42
CA GLY A 510 8.43 -7.52 -6.51
C GLY A 510 9.92 -7.21 -6.39
#